data_AF-A0A485D6A0-F1
#
_entry.id   AF-A0A485D6A0-F1
#
_cell.length_a   1.000
_cell.length_b   1.000
_cell.length_c   1.000
_cell.angle_alpha   90.00
_cell.angle_beta   90.00
_cell.angle_gamma   90.00
#
_symmetry.space_group_name_H-M   'P 1'
#
loop_
_entity.id
_entity.type
_entity.pdbx_description
1 polymer ?
#
loop_
_entity_poly.entity_id
_entity_poly.type
_entity_poly.pdbx_seq_one_letter_code
_entity_poly.pdbx_strand_id
1 'polypeptide(L)'
;MPYTARCKPGALSTSFTSSQGLLLMIPTLYKLAGQLMPFVLHVAARTVATHALSIFGDHSDVMAVRQTGCAMLCASSVQEAQDFALISHIATLKSRVPFIHFFDGFRTFA
;
A
#
# COMPACT_ATOMS: atom_id res chain seq x y z
N MET A 1 -21.48 0.23 10.26
CA MET A 1 -21.00 -0.87 9.40
C MET A 1 -19.90 -0.31 8.48
N PRO A 2 -18.60 -0.52 8.77
CA PRO A 2 -17.54 0.22 8.08
C PRO A 2 -17.22 -0.39 6.71
N TYR A 3 -17.10 0.50 5.74
CA TYR A 3 -17.00 0.27 4.30
C TYR A 3 -15.52 0.12 3.91
N THR A 4 -14.86 -0.99 4.28
CA THR A 4 -13.44 -1.23 3.92
C THR A 4 -13.33 -2.45 3.00
N ALA A 5 -12.81 -2.20 1.79
CA ALA A 5 -12.42 -3.14 0.73
C ALA A 5 -13.03 -4.55 0.81
N ARG A 6 -14.23 -4.74 0.24
CA ARG A 6 -14.84 -6.06 0.08
C ARG A 6 -14.18 -6.76 -1.12
N CYS A 7 -12.96 -7.27 -0.93
CA CYS A 7 -12.32 -8.13 -1.93
C CYS A 7 -13.13 -9.42 -2.01
N LYS A 8 -14.02 -9.53 -2.99
CA LYS A 8 -14.79 -10.76 -3.21
C LYS A 8 -13.83 -11.86 -3.69
N PRO A 9 -14.00 -13.12 -3.25
CA PRO A 9 -13.27 -14.24 -3.81
C PRO A 9 -13.43 -14.24 -5.34
N GLY A 10 -12.31 -14.15 -6.06
CA GLY A 10 -12.28 -14.15 -7.53
C GLY A 10 -12.27 -12.78 -8.22
N ALA A 11 -12.35 -11.66 -7.49
CA ALA A 11 -12.22 -10.32 -8.07
C ALA A 11 -10.89 -9.66 -7.67
N LEU A 12 -10.07 -9.32 -8.67
CA LEU A 12 -8.84 -8.56 -8.44
C LEU A 12 -9.19 -7.15 -7.98
N SER A 13 -8.69 -6.78 -6.80
CA SER A 13 -8.96 -5.50 -6.17
C SER A 13 -7.64 -4.77 -5.93
N THR A 14 -7.67 -3.46 -6.16
CA THR A 14 -6.56 -2.54 -5.87
C THR A 14 -7.12 -1.29 -5.21
N SER A 15 -6.30 -0.60 -4.42
CA SER A 15 -6.70 0.67 -3.80
C SER A 15 -5.51 1.62 -3.73
N PHE A 16 -5.81 2.90 -3.55
CA PHE A 16 -4.83 3.99 -3.44
C PHE A 16 -5.06 4.71 -2.11
N THR A 17 -4.00 4.91 -1.34
CA THR A 17 -4.08 5.59 -0.03
C THR A 17 -2.76 6.29 0.32
N SER A 18 -2.76 7.06 1.41
CA SER A 18 -1.56 7.73 1.95
C SER A 18 -1.77 8.11 3.41
N SER A 19 -0.69 8.25 4.18
CA SER A 19 -0.70 8.81 5.55
C SER A 19 -1.80 8.20 6.43
N GLN A 20 -2.69 9.02 7.00
CA GLN A 20 -3.78 8.60 7.89
C GLN A 20 -4.74 7.59 7.25
N GLY A 21 -4.97 7.67 5.94
CA GLY A 21 -5.79 6.70 5.23
C GLY A 21 -5.21 5.30 5.26
N LEU A 22 -3.88 5.17 5.28
CA LEU A 22 -3.19 3.89 5.38
C LEU A 22 -3.32 3.28 6.78
N LEU A 23 -3.26 4.10 7.84
CA LEU A 23 -3.42 3.63 9.21
C LEU A 23 -4.80 3.03 9.47
N LEU A 24 -5.84 3.61 8.88
CA LEU A 24 -7.21 3.07 8.95
C LEU A 24 -7.35 1.70 8.26
N MET A 25 -6.43 1.35 7.36
CA MET A 25 -6.43 0.06 6.65
C MET A 25 -5.66 -1.04 7.41
N ILE A 26 -4.91 -0.74 8.48
CA ILE A 26 -4.11 -1.73 9.25
C ILE A 26 -4.91 -2.99 9.61
N PRO A 27 -6.12 -2.90 10.21
CA PRO A 27 -6.87 -4.10 10.59
C PRO A 27 -7.28 -4.94 9.37
N THR A 28 -7.55 -4.29 8.25
CA THR A 28 -7.94 -4.94 7.00
C THR A 28 -6.74 -5.60 6.32
N LEU A 29 -5.56 -5.00 6.39
CA LEU A 29 -4.31 -5.56 5.85
C LEU A 29 -3.93 -6.87 6.57
N TYR A 30 -4.07 -6.93 7.90
CA TYR A 30 -3.87 -8.18 8.64
C TYR A 30 -4.81 -9.30 8.17
N LYS A 31 -6.08 -8.98 7.88
CA LYS A 31 -7.03 -9.96 7.36
C LYS A 31 -6.65 -10.43 5.95
N LEU A 32 -6.27 -9.51 5.07
CA LEU A 32 -5.86 -9.84 3.70
C LEU A 32 -4.60 -10.71 3.69
N ALA A 33 -3.61 -10.39 4.50
CA ALA A 33 -2.39 -11.18 4.64
C ALA A 33 -2.67 -12.56 5.24
N GLY A 34 -3.49 -12.65 6.29
CA GLY A 34 -3.87 -13.92 6.90
C GLY A 34 -4.70 -14.83 5.98
N GLN A 35 -5.46 -14.27 5.04
CA GLN A 35 -6.25 -15.02 4.07
C GLN A 35 -5.49 -15.34 2.77
N LEU A 36 -4.23 -14.89 2.64
CA LEU A 36 -3.44 -15.02 1.40
C LEU A 36 -4.23 -14.54 0.17
N MET A 37 -4.88 -13.38 0.32
CA MET A 37 -5.70 -12.79 -0.74
C MET A 37 -4.82 -11.93 -1.66
N PRO A 38 -4.84 -12.17 -2.99
CA PRO A 38 -4.08 -11.34 -3.92
C PRO A 38 -4.70 -9.93 -3.97
N PHE A 39 -3.94 -8.95 -3.50
CA PHE A 39 -4.36 -7.55 -3.36
C PHE A 39 -3.14 -6.66 -3.49
N VAL A 40 -3.28 -5.54 -4.21
CA VAL A 40 -2.23 -4.52 -4.32
C VAL A 40 -2.74 -3.21 -3.75
N LEU A 41 -1.98 -2.64 -2.81
CA LEU A 41 -2.18 -1.30 -2.30
C LEU A 41 -1.10 -0.38 -2.85
N HIS A 42 -1.51 0.67 -3.56
CA HIS A 42 -0.60 1.71 -4.01
C HIS A 42 -0.59 2.87 -3.00
N VAL A 43 0.58 3.18 -2.44
CA VAL A 43 0.73 4.18 -1.39
C VAL A 43 1.63 5.32 -1.86
N ALA A 44 1.08 6.53 -1.90
CA ALA A 44 1.90 7.73 -1.98
C ALA A 44 2.38 8.06 -0.56
N ALA A 45 3.60 7.64 -0.23
CA ALA A 45 4.16 7.71 1.12
C ALA A 45 4.22 9.17 1.59
N ARG A 46 3.61 9.42 2.75
CA ARG A 46 3.40 10.76 3.31
C ARG A 46 3.47 10.73 4.82
N THR A 47 3.99 11.80 5.40
CA THR A 47 4.06 12.01 6.85
C THR A 47 2.74 11.70 7.55
N VAL A 48 2.81 10.83 8.56
CA VAL A 48 1.76 10.64 9.55
C VAL A 48 1.73 11.88 10.44
N ALA A 49 0.59 12.57 10.48
CA ALA A 49 0.40 13.71 11.36
C ALA A 49 0.63 13.29 12.83
N THR A 50 1.65 13.87 13.47
CA THR A 50 1.98 13.66 14.89
C THR A 50 1.64 14.92 15.70
N HIS A 51 2.41 16.00 15.52
CA HIS A 51 2.20 17.30 16.17
C HIS A 51 1.60 18.36 15.24
N ALA A 52 1.79 18.20 13.93
CA ALA A 52 1.23 19.04 12.88
C ALA A 52 0.90 18.19 11.65
N LEU A 53 -0.09 18.62 10.87
CA LEU A 53 -0.41 18.01 9.58
C LEU A 53 0.69 18.34 8.57
N SER A 54 1.29 17.32 7.97
CA SER A 54 2.27 17.44 6.89
C SER A 54 1.75 16.69 5.66
N ILE A 55 1.76 17.38 4.52
CA ILE A 55 1.47 16.76 3.22
C ILE A 55 2.73 16.17 2.58
N PHE A 56 3.92 16.48 3.11
CA PHE A 56 5.19 16.10 2.52
C PHE A 56 5.48 14.60 2.67
N GLY A 57 6.30 14.09 1.75
CA GLY A 57 6.70 12.69 1.70
C GLY A 57 7.68 12.32 2.80
N ASP A 58 7.35 11.27 3.53
CA ASP A 58 8.27 10.46 4.33
C ASP A 58 7.75 9.02 4.34
N HIS A 59 8.47 8.09 4.99
CA HIS A 59 8.08 6.69 5.08
C HIS A 59 7.37 6.32 6.40
N SER A 60 6.93 7.30 7.19
CA SER A 60 6.34 7.03 8.51
C SER A 60 5.04 6.23 8.43
N ASP A 61 4.24 6.46 7.38
CA ASP A 61 2.99 5.74 7.13
C ASP A 61 3.24 4.30 6.68
N VAL A 62 4.14 4.10 5.72
CA VAL A 62 4.52 2.80 5.19
C VAL A 62 5.22 1.95 6.26
N MET A 63 6.07 2.56 7.09
CA MET A 63 6.74 1.85 8.19
C MET A 63 5.79 1.48 9.33
N ALA A 64 4.64 2.16 9.44
CA ALA A 64 3.59 1.82 10.40
C ALA A 64 2.78 0.58 9.99
N VAL A 65 2.90 0.09 8.75
CA VAL A 65 2.18 -1.11 8.27
C VAL A 65 3.11 -2.31 8.00
N ARG A 66 4.40 -2.19 8.25
CA ARG A 66 5.41 -3.25 7.98
C ARG A 66 5.10 -4.58 8.67
N GLN A 67 4.46 -4.53 9.83
CA GLN A 67 4.13 -5.70 10.64
C GLN A 67 2.82 -6.40 10.22
N THR A 68 2.12 -5.89 9.20
CA THR A 68 0.83 -6.46 8.75
C THR A 68 0.98 -7.78 7.98
N GLY A 69 2.20 -8.13 7.57
CA GLY A 69 2.48 -9.34 6.78
C GLY A 69 2.31 -9.15 5.27
N CYS A 70 2.04 -7.93 4.80
CA CYS A 70 2.08 -7.59 3.39
C CYS A 70 3.52 -7.47 2.88
N ALA A 71 3.75 -7.88 1.64
CA ALA A 71 5.02 -7.62 0.95
C ALA A 71 5.10 -6.14 0.58
N MET A 72 6.29 -5.54 0.66
CA MET A 72 6.48 -4.10 0.44
C MET A 72 7.47 -3.87 -0.71
N LEU A 73 7.09 -3.06 -1.69
CA LEU A 73 7.92 -2.66 -2.83
C LEU A 73 8.01 -1.14 -2.90
N CYS A 74 9.23 -0.61 -2.85
CA CYS A 74 9.52 0.81 -2.91
C CYS A 74 9.96 1.18 -4.33
N ALA A 75 9.37 2.23 -4.91
CA ALA A 75 9.86 2.84 -6.14
C ALA A 75 10.53 4.19 -5.85
N SER A 76 11.66 4.45 -6.50
CA SER A 76 12.46 5.68 -6.33
C SER A 76 12.36 6.65 -7.51
N SER A 77 11.86 6.20 -8.66
CA SER A 77 11.60 7.02 -9.86
C SER A 77 10.18 6.80 -10.40
N VAL A 78 9.73 7.68 -11.30
CA VAL A 78 8.42 7.55 -11.96
C VAL A 78 8.34 6.26 -12.80
N GLN A 79 9.44 5.94 -13.48
CA GLN A 79 9.56 4.73 -14.29
C GLN A 79 9.52 3.49 -13.40
N GLU A 80 10.27 3.48 -12.30
CA GLU A 80 10.19 2.40 -11.31
C GLU A 80 8.79 2.28 -10.70
N ALA A 81 8.08 3.38 -10.49
CA ALA A 81 6.71 3.34 -9.96
C ALA A 81 5.75 2.63 -10.92
N GLN A 82 5.91 2.85 -12.23
CA GLN A 82 5.14 2.13 -13.24
C GLN A 82 5.53 0.64 -13.30
N ASP A 83 6.83 0.36 -13.33
CA ASP A 83 7.36 -1.00 -13.45
C ASP A 83 7.01 -1.85 -12.22
N PHE A 84 7.22 -1.30 -11.02
CA PHE A 84 6.90 -1.97 -9.76
C PHE A 84 5.41 -2.07 -9.49
N ALA A 85 4.58 -1.15 -10.00
CA ALA A 85 3.14 -1.35 -10.01
C ALA A 85 2.79 -2.62 -10.79
N LEU A 86 3.29 -2.79 -12.01
CA LEU A 86 3.03 -3.99 -12.82
C LEU A 86 3.55 -5.26 -12.11
N ILE A 87 4.79 -5.22 -11.61
CA ILE A 87 5.43 -6.34 -10.92
C ILE A 87 4.62 -6.73 -9.68
N SER A 88 4.13 -5.78 -8.88
CA SER A 88 3.34 -6.06 -7.68
C SER A 88 2.04 -6.80 -7.98
N HIS A 89 1.35 -6.46 -9.07
CA HIS A 89 0.13 -7.14 -9.53
C HIS A 89 0.39 -8.58 -9.98
N ILE A 90 1.48 -8.80 -10.72
CA ILE A 90 1.84 -10.15 -11.18
C ILE A 90 2.35 -10.99 -10.00
N ALA A 91 3.15 -10.40 -9.12
CA ALA A 91 3.73 -11.07 -7.96
C ALA A 91 2.63 -11.51 -6.98
N THR A 92 1.66 -10.63 -6.66
CA THR A 92 0.56 -10.97 -5.74
C THR A 92 -0.28 -12.14 -6.23
N LEU A 93 -0.52 -12.22 -7.55
CA LEU A 93 -1.25 -13.32 -8.18
C LEU A 93 -0.54 -14.66 -8.04
N LYS A 94 0.79 -14.67 -8.19
CA LYS A 94 1.60 -15.88 -8.11
C LYS A 94 1.88 -16.32 -6.68
N SER A 95 2.22 -15.38 -5.80
CA SER A 95 2.59 -15.68 -4.42
C SER A 95 1.40 -15.81 -3.49
N ARG A 96 0.22 -15.29 -3.88
CA ARG A 96 -0.96 -15.12 -3.02
C ARG A 96 -0.67 -14.27 -1.78
N VAL A 97 0.38 -13.47 -1.80
CA VAL A 97 0.71 -12.51 -0.74
C VAL A 97 0.23 -11.12 -1.17
N PRO A 98 -0.47 -10.36 -0.33
CA PRO A 98 -0.82 -8.97 -0.65
C PRO A 98 0.42 -8.07 -0.71
N PHE A 99 0.45 -7.14 -1.65
CA PHE A 99 1.56 -6.21 -1.87
C PHE A 99 1.17 -4.77 -1.53
N ILE A 100 2.12 -4.04 -0.95
CA ILE A 100 2.09 -2.59 -0.76
C ILE A 100 3.19 -2.03 -1.65
N HIS A 101 2.78 -1.46 -2.79
CA HIS A 101 3.68 -0.72 -3.67
C HIS A 101 3.63 0.75 -3.26
N PHE A 102 4.77 1.32 -2.85
CA PHE A 102 4.83 2.68 -2.37
C PHE A 102 5.92 3.50 -3.07
N PHE A 103 5.67 4.80 -3.18
CA PHE A 103 6.57 5.80 -3.75
C PHE A 103 6.46 7.09 -2.94
N ASP A 104 7.51 7.91 -2.91
CA ASP A 104 7.54 9.16 -2.14
C ASP A 104 6.51 10.17 -2.71
N GLY A 105 5.52 10.54 -1.90
CA GLY A 105 4.33 11.29 -2.30
C GLY A 105 4.55 12.72 -2.80
N PHE A 106 5.79 13.22 -2.82
CA PHE A 106 6.13 14.52 -3.41
C PHE A 106 7.48 14.58 -4.17
N ARG A 107 8.32 13.55 -4.10
CA ARG A 107 9.65 13.56 -4.76
C ARG A 107 9.72 12.80 -6.07
N THR A 108 8.76 11.93 -6.39
CA THR A 108 8.71 11.21 -7.67
C THR A 108 7.92 12.01 -8.74
N PHE A 109 8.29 13.27 -8.95
CA PHE A 109 7.81 14.12 -10.06
C PHE A 109 8.91 14.39 -11.08
N ALA A 110 9.65 13.37 -11.51
CA ALA A 110 10.51 13.38 -12.71
C ALA A 110 11.00 11.97 -13.00
#